data_AF-X0V2E4-F1
#
_entry.id   AF-X0V2E4-F1
#
_cell.length_a   1.000
_cell.length_b   1.000
_cell.length_c   1.000
_cell.angle_alpha   90.00
_cell.angle_beta   90.00
_cell.angle_gamma   90.00
#
_symmetry.space_group_name_H-M   'P 1'
#
loop_
_entity.id
_entity.type
_entity.pdbx_description
1 polymer ?
#
loop_
_entity_poly.entity_id
_entity_poly.type
_entity_poly.pdbx_seq_one_letter_code
_entity_poly.pdbx_strand_id
1 'polypeptide(L)' 'MEQLLLHLFGDFIVQNDWMAMNKKNPGWKGFWACFIHTLTYSLPFLLITNWAAFLVIWSTHFVIDRTKIVDYFIMW' A
#
# COMPACT_ATOMS: atom_id res chain seq x y z
N MET A 1 0.75 -12.18 14.54
CA MET A 1 1.80 -11.12 14.61
C MET A 1 2.45 -10.89 13.25
N GLU A 2 2.55 -11.94 12.44
CA GLU A 2 3.06 -12.01 11.08
C GLU A 2 2.49 -10.93 10.16
N GLN A 3 1.17 -10.70 10.19
CA GLN A 3 0.50 -9.69 9.36
C GLN A 3 1.03 -8.27 9.62
N LEU A 4 1.27 -7.93 10.89
CA LEU A 4 1.83 -6.63 11.26
C LEU A 4 3.28 -6.51 10.80
N LEU A 5 4.08 -7.58 10.96
CA LEU A 5 5.47 -7.61 10.48
C LEU A 5 5.54 -7.44 8.96
N LEU A 6 4.68 -8.13 8.21
CA LEU A 6 4.61 -7.98 6.76
C LEU A 6 4.16 -6.57 6.33
N HIS A 7 3.21 -5.99 7.06
CA HIS A 7 2.80 -4.60 6.82
C HIS A 7 3.98 -3.63 7.01
N LEU A 8 4.68 -3.71 8.15
CA LEU A 8 5.84 -2.88 8.42
C LEU A 8 6.98 -3.12 7.41
N PHE A 9 7.21 -4.37 7.02
CA PHE A 9 8.19 -4.71 6.00
C PHE A 9 7.87 -4.06 4.65
N GLY A 10 6.60 -4.11 4.23
CA GLY A 10 6.14 -3.46 3.00
C GLY A 10 6.34 -1.94 3.02
N ASP A 11 5.95 -1.28 4.12
CA ASP A 11 5.95 0.19 4.21
C ASP A 11 7.32 0.80 4.49
N PHE A 12 8.20 0.09 5.19
CA PHE A 12 9.49 0.64 5.64
C PHE A 12 10.72 0.01 4.99
N ILE A 13 10.63 -1.22 4.48
CA ILE A 13 11.78 -1.91 3.87
C ILE A 13 11.63 -1.97 2.35
N VAL A 14 10.45 -2.33 1.85
CA VAL A 14 10.21 -2.48 0.40
C VAL A 14 9.92 -1.14 -0.27
N GLN A 15 9.25 -0.22 0.43
CA GLN A 15 8.96 1.10 -0.09
C GLN A 15 10.23 1.96 -0.17
N ASN A 16 10.53 2.46 -1.38
CA ASN A 16 11.64 3.41 -1.59
C ASN A 16 11.15 4.87 -1.67
N ASP A 17 12.10 5.81 -1.69
CA ASP A 17 11.82 7.26 -1.73
C ASP A 17 10.95 7.67 -2.91
N TRP A 18 11.14 7.05 -4.09
CA TRP A 18 10.33 7.36 -5.25
C TRP A 18 8.85 7.01 -5.00
N MET A 19 8.57 5.84 -4.42
CA MET A 19 7.20 5.45 -4.07
C MET A 19 6.61 6.40 -3.04
N ALA A 20 7.33 6.64 -1.93
CA ALA A 20 6.90 7.46 -0.82
C ALA A 20 6.53 8.88 -1.26
N MET A 21 7.39 9.51 -2.05
CA MET A 21 7.23 10.91 -2.48
C MET A 21 6.22 11.09 -3.61
N ASN A 22 5.81 10.02 -4.30
CA ASN A 22 4.98 10.14 -5.51
C ASN A 22 3.63 9.43 -5.45
N LYS A 23 3.40 8.43 -4.58
CA LYS A 23 2.16 7.63 -4.57
C LYS A 23 0.86 8.44 -4.46
N LYS A 24 0.92 9.63 -3.86
CA LYS A 24 -0.21 10.56 -3.74
C LYS A 24 -0.33 11.59 -4.89
N ASN A 25 0.71 11.78 -5.72
CA ASN A 25 0.73 12.79 -6.78
C ASN A 25 -0.29 12.49 -7.89
N PRO A 26 -0.90 13.49 -8.53
CA PRO A 26 -1.82 13.28 -9.65
C PRO A 26 -1.11 12.69 -10.88
N GLY A 27 -1.89 12.09 -11.77
CA GLY A 27 -1.41 11.56 -13.06
C GLY A 27 -0.70 10.20 -12.97
N TRP A 28 -0.10 9.81 -14.10
CA TRP A 28 0.49 8.48 -14.30
C TRP A 28 1.65 8.18 -13.36
N LYS A 29 2.48 9.18 -13.05
CA LYS A 29 3.63 9.00 -12.14
C LYS A 29 3.17 8.53 -10.76
N GLY A 30 2.17 9.19 -10.18
CA GLY A 30 1.66 8.81 -8.86
C GLY A 30 0.85 7.51 -8.89
N PHE A 31 0.11 7.26 -9.97
CA PHE A 31 -0.56 5.97 -10.18
C PHE A 31 0.44 4.81 -10.15
N TRP A 32 1.53 4.89 -10.93
CA TRP A 32 2.54 3.84 -10.98
C TRP A 32 3.31 3.70 -9.68
N ALA A 33 3.65 4.82 -9.02
CA ALA A 33 4.28 4.80 -7.70
C ALA A 33 3.43 4.07 -6.67
N CYS A 34 2.12 4.36 -6.63
CA CYS A 34 1.16 3.72 -5.73
C CYS A 34 0.91 2.24 -6.09
N PHE A 35 0.75 1.94 -7.39
CA PHE A 35 0.49 0.58 -7.85
C PHE A 35 1.66 -0.35 -7.54
N ILE A 36 2.89 0.06 -7.85
CA ILE A 36 4.08 -0.74 -7.58
C ILE A 36 4.26 -0.94 -6.08
N HIS A 37 4.16 0.12 -5.29
CA HIS A 37 4.26 0.04 -3.83
C HIS A 37 3.24 -0.93 -3.24
N THR A 38 1.95 -0.74 -3.54
CA THR A 38 0.88 -1.57 -2.95
C THR A 38 0.99 -3.02 -3.40
N LEU A 39 1.41 -3.27 -4.65
CA LEU A 39 1.65 -4.62 -5.16
C LEU A 39 2.81 -5.30 -4.43
N THR A 40 3.98 -4.67 -4.34
CA THR A 40 5.15 -5.24 -3.64
C THR A 40 4.93 -5.36 -2.14
N TYR A 41 4.18 -4.42 -1.54
CA TYR A 41 3.69 -4.48 -0.16
C TYR A 41 2.80 -5.72 0.08
N SER A 42 1.88 -6.01 -0.85
CA SER A 42 0.87 -7.06 -0.65
C SER A 42 1.38 -8.46 -1.00
N LEU A 43 2.36 -8.59 -1.90
CA LEU A 43 2.86 -9.88 -2.39
C LEU A 43 3.24 -10.87 -1.27
N PRO A 44 3.98 -10.48 -0.22
CA PRO A 44 4.30 -11.37 0.90
C PRO A 44 3.08 -11.94 1.64
N PHE A 45 1.92 -11.26 1.61
CA PHE A 45 0.71 -11.77 2.28
C PHE A 45 0.16 -13.04 1.63
N LEU A 46 0.52 -13.34 0.38
CA LEU A 46 0.16 -14.63 -0.26
C LEU A 46 0.80 -15.84 0.43
N LEU A 47 1.88 -15.64 1.22
CA LEU A 47 2.50 -16.71 2.00
C LEU A 47 1.64 -17.15 3.19
N ILE A 48 0.73 -16.28 3.66
CA ILE A 48 -0.05 -16.49 4.88
C ILE A 48 -1.57 -16.33 4.67
N THR A 49 -2.01 -16.00 3.46
CA THR A 49 -3.41 -15.77 3.10
C THR A 49 -3.77 -16.38 1.74
N ASN A 50 -5.06 -16.36 1.38
CA ASN A 50 -5.53 -16.79 0.07
C ASN A 50 -5.67 -15.61 -0.91
N TRP A 51 -5.92 -15.91 -2.19
CA TRP A 51 -6.07 -14.90 -3.26
C TRP A 51 -7.16 -13.87 -3.02
N ALA A 52 -8.29 -14.25 -2.42
CA ALA A 52 -9.37 -13.30 -2.13
C ALA A 52 -8.94 -12.30 -1.04
N ALA A 53 -8.29 -12.80 0.02
CA ALA A 53 -7.73 -11.96 1.07
C ALA A 53 -6.62 -11.04 0.53
N PHE A 54 -5.72 -11.56 -0.32
CA PHE A 54 -4.72 -10.76 -1.00
C PHE A 54 -5.33 -9.62 -1.83
N LEU A 55 -6.38 -9.90 -2.61
CA LEU A 55 -7.06 -8.88 -3.40
C LEU A 55 -7.69 -7.79 -2.53
N VAL A 56 -8.29 -8.17 -1.39
CA VAL A 56 -8.84 -7.20 -0.43
C VAL A 56 -7.73 -6.34 0.16
N ILE A 57 -6.64 -6.95 0.65
CA ILE A 57 -5.48 -6.24 1.21
C ILE A 57 -4.91 -5.26 0.18
N TRP A 58 -4.61 -5.74 -1.03
CA TRP A 58 -4.02 -4.94 -2.09
C TRP A 58 -4.90 -3.77 -2.52
N SER A 59 -6.18 -4.04 -2.79
CA SER A 59 -7.10 -3.01 -3.29
C SER A 59 -7.41 -1.94 -2.23
N THR A 60 -7.64 -2.34 -0.98
CA THR A 60 -7.89 -1.39 0.11
C THR A 60 -6.66 -0.53 0.38
N HIS A 61 -5.48 -1.13 0.44
CA HIS A 61 -4.23 -0.40 0.64
C HIS A 61 -3.97 0.59 -0.51
N PHE A 62 -4.22 0.18 -1.77
CA PHE A 62 -4.12 1.08 -2.91
C PHE A 62 -5.07 2.28 -2.81
N VAL A 63 -6.33 2.08 -2.40
CA VAL A 63 -7.29 3.18 -2.25
C VAL A 63 -6.88 4.13 -1.12
N ILE A 64 -6.45 3.58 0.02
CA ILE A 64 -6.00 4.37 1.18
C ILE A 64 -4.80 5.24 0.79
N ASP A 65 -3.81 4.67 0.14
CA ASP A 65 -2.58 5.36 -0.24
C ASP A 65 -2.78 6.36 -1.38
N ARG A 66 -3.68 6.06 -2.32
CA ARG A 66 -3.93 6.92 -3.46
C ARG A 66 -4.72 8.17 -3.09
N THR A 67 -5.50 8.08 -2.02
CA THR A 67 -6.40 9.13 -1.56
C THR A 67 -5.87 9.82 -0.29
N LYS A 68 -6.60 10.85 0.14
CA LYS A 68 -6.40 11.50 1.45
C LYS A 68 -7.45 11.07 2.45
N ILE A 69 -8.06 9.89 2.27
CA ILE A 69 -9.21 9.44 3.07
C ILE A 69 -8.90 9.48 4.57
N VAL A 70 -7.69 9.06 4.94
CA VAL A 70 -7.21 9.05 6.33
C VAL A 70 -7.14 10.45 6.92
N ASP A 71 -6.70 11.45 6.15
CA ASP A 71 -6.64 12.85 6.60
C ASP A 71 -8.03 13.35 7.03
N TYR A 72 -9.09 12.94 6.32
CA TYR A 72 -10.47 13.31 6.69
C TYR A 72 -10.95 12.66 7.99
N PHE A 73 -10.43 11.48 8.36
CA PHE A 73 -10.83 10.78 9.58
C PHE A 73 -10.03 11.21 10.80
N ILE A 74 -8.78 11.63 10.63
CA ILE A 74 -7.90 12.02 11.75
C ILE A 74 -8.02 13.51 12.10
N MET A 75 -8.46 14.37 11.16
CA MET A 75 -8.63 15.81 11.39
C MET A 75 -9.98 16.19 12.02
N TRP A 76 -10.66 15.24 12.67
CA TRP A 76 -11.86 15.42 13.51
C TRP A 76 -11.51 15.09 14.96
#